data_AF-A0A9W9JGX3-F1
#
_entry.id   AF-A0A9W9JGX3-F1
#
_cell.length_a   1.000
_cell.length_b   1.000
_cell.length_c   1.000
_cell.angle_alpha   90.00
_cell.angle_beta   90.00
_cell.angle_gamma   90.00
#
_symmetry.space_group_name_H-M   'P 1'
#
loop_
_entity.id
_entity.type
_entity.pdbx_description
1 polymer ?
#
loop_
_entity_poly.entity_id
_entity_poly.type
_entity_poly.pdbx_seq_one_letter_code
_entity_poly.pdbx_strand_id
1 'polypeptide(L)'
;MREWVQACKALKSFRVFHGAGVVSWDDFQPRKIYDSLSLQKSTLESIWVEAHEVVHGDHDDEWLESFVGFTALELICASLPNLVGFDEHNLPVRELLNVLPSSLETLYLHVNEGGSFSGAIDQLAELATSESFP
;
A
#
# COMPACT_ATOMS: atom_id res chain seq x y z
N MET A 1 3.16 14.46 10.05
CA MET A 1 2.82 14.04 8.68
C MET A 1 1.52 14.66 8.18
N ARG A 2 0.37 14.43 8.84
CA ARG A 2 -0.94 14.98 8.44
C ARG A 2 -0.91 16.49 8.12
N GLU A 3 -0.30 17.30 8.99
CA GLU A 3 -0.20 18.76 8.80
C GLU A 3 0.54 19.15 7.52
N TRP A 4 1.60 18.42 7.14
CA TRP A 4 2.36 18.69 5.92
C TRP A 4 1.58 18.31 4.67
N VAL A 5 0.88 17.17 4.69
CA VAL A 5 -0.01 16.76 3.59
C VAL A 5 -1.17 17.73 3.42
N GLN A 6 -1.72 18.26 4.52
CA GLN A 6 -2.78 19.26 4.51
C GLN A 6 -2.31 20.63 4.01
N ALA A 7 -1.04 20.99 4.22
CA ALA A 7 -0.47 22.22 3.69
C ALA A 7 -0.37 22.20 2.15
N CYS A 8 -0.37 21.03 1.53
CA CYS A 8 -0.38 20.88 0.08
C CYS A 8 -1.78 21.10 -0.49
N LYS A 9 -1.93 22.09 -1.37
CA LYS A 9 -3.21 22.36 -2.06
C LYS A 9 -3.61 21.27 -3.06
N ALA A 10 -2.62 20.61 -3.66
CA ALA A 10 -2.80 19.54 -4.64
C ALA A 10 -1.53 18.67 -4.63
N LEU A 11 -1.44 17.77 -3.68
CA LEU A 11 -0.31 16.86 -3.59
C LEU A 11 -0.41 15.85 -4.75
N LYS A 12 0.62 15.80 -5.60
CA LYS A 12 0.70 14.90 -6.77
C LYS A 12 1.50 13.63 -6.51
N SER A 13 2.55 13.71 -5.70
CA SER A 13 3.43 12.58 -5.43
C SER A 13 3.78 12.51 -3.96
N PHE A 14 3.74 11.31 -3.40
CA PHE A 14 4.16 11.05 -2.04
C PHE A 14 5.14 9.89 -2.00
N ARG A 15 6.27 10.09 -1.31
CA ARG A 15 7.31 9.07 -1.19
C ARG A 15 7.82 9.04 0.25
N VAL A 16 7.81 7.84 0.83
CA VAL A 16 8.35 7.57 2.16
C VAL A 16 9.15 6.27 2.11
N PHE A 17 10.35 6.33 2.68
CA PHE A 17 11.19 5.17 2.95
C PHE A 17 11.34 5.04 4.44
N HIS A 18 10.88 3.92 4.98
CA HIS A 18 11.05 3.59 6.37
C HIS A 18 12.10 2.48 6.53
N GLY A 19 13.16 2.79 7.29
CA GLY A 19 14.19 1.83 7.66
C GLY A 19 15.27 1.69 6.59
N ALA A 20 16.45 2.24 6.88
CA ALA A 20 17.71 1.74 6.36
C ALA A 20 18.42 1.04 7.53
N GLY A 21 17.91 -0.12 7.97
CA GLY A 21 18.51 -1.00 9.00
C GLY A 21 18.84 -0.41 10.39
N VAL A 22 18.57 0.88 10.66
CA VAL A 22 19.12 1.62 11.83
C VAL A 22 18.03 2.32 12.66
N VAL A 23 16.76 2.31 12.23
CA VAL A 23 15.64 2.98 12.92
C VAL A 23 14.71 1.92 13.54
N SER A 24 14.26 2.14 14.78
CA SER A 24 13.30 1.24 15.44
C SER A 24 11.97 1.19 14.69
N TRP A 25 11.39 0.00 14.61
CA TRP A 25 10.22 -0.31 13.80
C TRP A 25 8.89 0.24 14.36
N ASP A 26 8.85 0.57 15.65
CA ASP A 26 7.65 1.02 16.38
C ASP A 26 7.00 2.32 15.82
N ASP A 27 7.68 3.00 14.89
CA ASP A 27 7.23 4.27 14.31
C ASP A 27 6.59 4.14 12.92
N PHE A 28 6.64 2.97 12.27
CA PHE A 28 6.04 2.82 10.94
C PHE A 28 4.54 2.54 11.02
N GLN A 29 3.74 3.52 10.59
CA GLN A 29 2.28 3.47 10.73
C GLN A 29 1.59 3.70 9.37
N PRO A 30 1.48 2.67 8.51
CA PRO A 30 0.85 2.76 7.19
C PRO A 30 -0.56 3.35 7.24
N ARG A 31 -1.37 2.96 8.23
CA ARG A 31 -2.73 3.52 8.37
C ARG A 31 -2.74 5.04 8.51
N LYS A 32 -1.81 5.62 9.29
CA LYS A 32 -1.70 7.07 9.47
C LYS A 32 -1.20 7.78 8.20
N ILE A 33 -0.36 7.10 7.41
CA ILE A 33 0.04 7.57 6.07
C ILE A 33 -1.19 7.65 5.19
N TYR A 34 -1.96 6.56 5.08
CA TYR A 34 -3.20 6.51 4.29
C TYR A 34 -4.17 7.62 4.69
N ASP A 35 -4.48 7.75 5.99
CA ASP A 35 -5.42 8.76 6.49
C ASP A 35 -5.00 10.18 6.09
N SER A 36 -3.70 10.46 6.08
CA SER A 36 -3.18 11.75 5.66
C SER A 36 -3.37 11.96 4.15
N LEU A 37 -3.10 10.95 3.33
CA LEU A 37 -3.22 10.99 1.87
C LEU A 37 -4.67 10.97 1.37
N SER A 38 -5.61 10.45 2.17
CA SER A 38 -7.04 10.38 1.82
C SER A 38 -7.68 11.74 1.50
N LEU A 39 -7.04 12.83 1.91
CA LEU A 39 -7.46 14.21 1.61
C LEU A 39 -7.11 14.66 0.19
N GLN A 40 -6.22 13.93 -0.50
CA GLN A 40 -5.64 14.27 -1.79
C GLN A 40 -6.10 13.28 -2.89
N LYS A 41 -7.24 12.61 -2.69
CA LYS A 41 -7.77 11.56 -3.58
C LYS A 41 -7.89 11.95 -5.05
N SER A 42 -8.19 13.21 -5.32
CA SER A 42 -8.39 13.72 -6.69
C SER A 42 -7.12 14.31 -7.33
N THR A 43 -6.02 14.40 -6.59
CA THR A 43 -4.77 15.05 -7.07
C THR A 43 -3.55 14.16 -6.97
N LEU A 44 -3.58 13.14 -6.12
CA LEU A 44 -2.44 12.27 -5.88
C LEU A 44 -2.30 11.29 -7.05
N GLU A 45 -1.21 11.43 -7.79
CA GLU A 45 -0.85 10.70 -9.01
C GLU A 45 0.08 9.52 -8.71
N SER A 46 0.92 9.62 -7.67
CA SER A 46 1.87 8.55 -7.35
C SER A 46 2.13 8.40 -5.85
N ILE A 47 2.25 7.15 -5.41
CA ILE A 47 2.69 6.79 -4.06
C ILE A 47 3.84 5.80 -4.08
N TRP A 48 4.79 6.02 -3.17
CA TRP A 48 5.92 5.14 -2.89
C TRP A 48 6.03 4.97 -1.38
N VAL A 49 5.66 3.80 -0.88
CA VAL A 49 5.67 3.47 0.55
C VAL A 49 6.48 2.20 0.73
N GLU A 50 7.77 2.37 1.02
CA GLU A 50 8.71 1.28 1.22
C GLU A 50 9.08 1.13 2.69
N ALA A 51 8.99 -0.10 3.21
CA ALA A 51 9.47 -0.48 4.52
C ALA A 51 10.36 -1.72 4.37
N HIS A 52 11.58 -1.65 4.92
CA HIS A 52 12.64 -2.65 4.66
C HIS A 52 12.36 -4.04 5.29
N GLU A 53 11.49 -4.16 6.30
CA GLU A 53 11.12 -5.46 6.90
C GLU A 53 9.62 -5.49 7.27
N VAL A 54 9.01 -6.68 7.15
CA VAL A 54 7.58 -6.90 7.47
C VAL A 54 7.41 -6.97 8.98
N VAL A 55 6.61 -6.05 9.52
CA VAL A 55 6.09 -6.17 10.87
C VAL A 55 5.00 -7.24 10.82
N HIS A 56 5.24 -8.39 11.44
CA HIS A 56 4.14 -9.18 12.00
C HIS A 56 3.63 -8.39 13.21
N GLY A 57 2.83 -7.36 12.95
CA GLY A 57 2.27 -6.53 14.00
C GLY A 57 1.16 -7.32 14.68
N ASP A 58 1.24 -7.50 16.00
CA ASP A 58 0.13 -7.94 16.88
C ASP A 58 -1.07 -6.94 16.88
N HIS A 59 -1.16 -6.08 15.86
CA HIS A 59 -2.15 -5.03 15.71
C HIS A 59 -2.83 -5.22 14.36
N ASP A 60 -4.00 -5.85 14.41
CA ASP A 60 -4.83 -6.34 13.30
C ASP A 60 -5.23 -5.28 12.24
N ASP A 61 -4.75 -4.03 12.27
CA ASP A 61 -5.28 -2.91 11.47
C ASP A 61 -4.24 -1.93 10.89
N GLU A 62 -2.94 -2.23 10.93
CA GLU A 62 -1.90 -1.24 10.60
C GLU A 62 -1.55 -1.08 9.10
N TRP A 63 -2.25 -1.73 8.17
CA TRP A 63 -1.97 -1.61 6.73
C TRP A 63 -2.60 -0.37 6.05
N LEU A 64 -2.26 -0.13 4.77
CA LEU A 64 -2.92 0.86 3.93
C LEU A 64 -4.35 0.43 3.58
N GLU A 65 -5.28 1.36 3.65
CA GLU A 65 -6.67 1.14 3.24
C GLU A 65 -6.80 1.04 1.70
N SER A 66 -8.01 0.82 1.20
CA SER A 66 -8.33 0.76 -0.21
C SER A 66 -8.06 2.09 -0.92
N PHE A 67 -7.40 2.02 -2.06
CA PHE A 67 -7.16 3.15 -2.94
C PHE A 67 -8.25 3.33 -4.00
N VAL A 68 -9.32 2.53 -4.03
CA VAL A 68 -10.42 2.64 -5.02
C VAL A 68 -10.96 4.06 -5.17
N GLY A 69 -11.00 4.84 -4.08
CA GLY A 69 -11.47 6.22 -4.09
C GLY A 69 -10.48 7.27 -4.61
N PHE A 70 -9.27 6.89 -5.00
CA PHE A 70 -8.27 7.79 -5.57
C PHE A 70 -8.43 7.81 -7.09
N THR A 71 -8.91 8.92 -7.63
CA THR A 71 -9.31 9.01 -9.05
C THR A 71 -8.19 9.46 -9.98
N ALA A 72 -7.08 9.93 -9.42
CA ALA A 72 -5.92 10.40 -10.18
C ALA A 72 -4.69 9.51 -9.98
N LEU A 73 -4.79 8.44 -9.17
CA LEU A 73 -3.64 7.66 -8.75
C LEU A 73 -3.25 6.66 -9.82
N GLU A 74 -2.15 6.95 -10.51
CA GLU A 74 -1.64 6.21 -11.67
C GLU A 74 -0.52 5.25 -11.29
N LEU A 75 0.22 5.52 -10.21
CA LEU A 75 1.35 4.70 -9.78
C LEU A 75 1.29 4.36 -8.29
N ILE A 76 1.38 3.07 -7.98
CA ILE A 76 1.55 2.56 -6.62
C ILE A 76 2.85 1.76 -6.54
N CYS A 77 3.73 2.15 -5.62
CA CYS A 77 4.86 1.35 -5.16
C CYS A 77 4.70 1.07 -3.66
N ALA A 78 4.45 -0.19 -3.29
CA ALA A 78 4.28 -0.59 -1.89
C ALA A 78 4.58 -2.08 -1.71
N SER A 79 4.77 -2.52 -0.47
CA SER A 79 4.78 -3.96 -0.16
C SER A 79 3.37 -4.54 -0.25
N LEU A 80 3.22 -5.75 -0.76
CA LEU A 80 1.91 -6.40 -0.85
C LEU A 80 1.17 -6.47 0.50
N PRO A 81 1.81 -6.83 1.64
CA PRO A 81 1.12 -6.84 2.93
C PRO A 81 0.53 -5.50 3.36
N ASN A 82 1.15 -4.40 2.98
CA ASN A 82 0.61 -3.06 3.24
C ASN A 82 -0.65 -2.77 2.43
N LEU A 83 -0.89 -3.42 1.29
CA LEU A 83 -2.08 -3.15 0.47
C LEU A 83 -3.26 -4.06 0.80
N VAL A 84 -3.00 -5.35 1.05
CA VAL A 84 -4.07 -6.33 1.27
C VAL A 84 -4.30 -6.67 2.73
N GLY A 85 -3.31 -6.45 3.60
CA GLY A 85 -3.29 -7.02 4.96
C GLY A 85 -3.10 -8.54 4.90
N PHE A 86 -2.45 -9.11 5.90
CA PHE A 86 -2.28 -10.57 6.03
C PHE A 86 -2.70 -11.00 7.43
N ASP A 87 -3.41 -12.12 7.52
CA ASP A 87 -3.84 -12.70 8.79
C ASP A 87 -2.74 -13.56 9.45
N GLU A 88 -3.06 -14.13 10.61
CA GLU A 88 -2.19 -15.05 11.36
C GLU A 88 -1.77 -16.32 10.58
N HIS A 89 -2.48 -16.64 9.50
CA HIS A 89 -2.19 -17.77 8.61
C HIS A 89 -1.41 -17.36 7.36
N ASN A 90 -0.99 -16.09 7.27
CA ASN A 90 -0.37 -15.48 6.09
C ASN A 90 -1.28 -15.53 4.84
N LEU A 91 -2.58 -15.45 5.02
CA LEU A 91 -3.54 -15.26 3.94
C LEU A 91 -3.91 -13.78 3.82
N PRO A 92 -4.10 -13.28 2.59
CA PRO A 92 -4.51 -11.89 2.38
C PRO A 92 -5.91 -11.66 2.95
N VAL A 93 -6.06 -10.60 3.75
CA VAL A 93 -7.35 -10.22 4.36
C VAL A 93 -8.30 -9.62 3.31
N ARG A 94 -7.74 -9.03 2.25
CA ARG A 94 -8.48 -8.39 1.16
C ARG A 94 -7.89 -8.82 -0.18
N GLU A 95 -8.73 -8.90 -1.20
CA GLU A 95 -8.28 -9.11 -2.57
C GLU A 95 -7.59 -7.85 -3.10
N LEU A 96 -6.45 -8.03 -3.77
CA LEU A 96 -5.64 -6.96 -4.35
C LEU A 96 -6.46 -6.14 -5.34
N LEU A 97 -7.24 -6.80 -6.21
CA LEU A 97 -8.12 -6.13 -7.17
C LEU A 97 -9.10 -5.15 -6.51
N ASN A 98 -9.58 -5.46 -5.31
CA ASN A 98 -10.58 -4.65 -4.60
C ASN A 98 -9.98 -3.45 -3.85
N VAL A 99 -8.66 -3.31 -3.82
CA VAL A 99 -7.97 -2.19 -3.16
C VAL A 99 -7.26 -1.25 -4.13
N LEU A 100 -7.22 -1.56 -5.43
CA LEU A 100 -6.57 -0.72 -6.44
C LEU A 100 -7.55 0.32 -7.03
N PRO A 101 -7.08 1.54 -7.35
CA PRO A 101 -7.88 2.52 -8.06
C PRO A 101 -8.05 2.15 -9.53
N SER A 102 -9.16 2.57 -10.15
CA SER A 102 -9.40 2.38 -11.59
C SER A 102 -8.61 3.33 -12.51
N SER A 103 -7.68 4.10 -11.94
CA SER A 103 -6.79 5.00 -12.66
C SER A 103 -5.37 4.44 -12.72
N LEU A 104 -5.15 3.22 -12.23
CA LEU A 104 -3.82 2.69 -11.99
C LEU A 104 -3.17 2.25 -13.30
N GLU A 105 -2.07 2.87 -13.68
CA GLU A 105 -1.29 2.48 -14.85
C GLU A 105 -0.10 1.58 -14.48
N THR A 106 0.45 1.74 -13.27
CA THR A 106 1.67 1.06 -12.85
C THR A 106 1.59 0.62 -11.39
N LEU A 107 1.85 -0.68 -11.16
CA LEU A 107 1.90 -1.28 -9.84
C LEU A 107 3.27 -1.95 -9.60
N TYR A 108 4.03 -1.43 -8.65
CA TYR A 108 5.25 -2.04 -8.13
C TYR A 108 4.96 -2.65 -6.75
N LEU A 109 5.10 -3.97 -6.67
CA LEU A 109 4.88 -4.71 -5.43
C LEU A 109 6.19 -5.27 -4.90
N HIS A 110 6.51 -4.93 -3.66
CA HIS A 110 7.53 -5.64 -2.90
C HIS A 110 6.89 -6.87 -2.25
N VAL A 111 7.41 -8.05 -2.57
CA VAL A 111 6.96 -9.32 -2.01
C VAL A 111 8.14 -9.94 -1.27
N ASN A 112 7.98 -10.22 0.02
CA ASN A 112 9.02 -10.87 0.80
C ASN A 112 9.07 -12.37 0.52
N GLU A 113 10.29 -12.91 0.52
CA GLU A 113 10.52 -14.35 0.47
C GLU A 113 10.12 -14.97 1.82
N GLY A 114 9.06 -15.80 1.85
CA GLY A 114 8.54 -16.38 3.09
C GLY A 114 7.15 -17.02 2.96
N GLY A 115 6.51 -17.36 4.08
CA GLY A 115 5.20 -18.02 4.11
C GLY A 115 4.06 -17.24 3.44
N SER A 116 4.20 -15.91 3.34
CA SER A 116 3.28 -15.03 2.62
C SER A 116 3.43 -15.07 1.09
N PHE A 117 4.49 -15.70 0.57
CA PHE A 117 4.78 -15.71 -0.86
C PHE A 117 3.75 -16.49 -1.68
N SER A 118 3.23 -17.62 -1.17
CA SER A 118 2.19 -18.38 -1.89
C SER A 118 0.90 -17.58 -2.01
N GLY A 119 0.43 -16.96 -0.93
CA GLY A 119 -0.74 -16.08 -0.96
C GLY A 119 -0.53 -14.85 -1.87
N ALA A 120 0.70 -14.34 -1.94
CA ALA A 120 1.07 -13.28 -2.87
C ALA A 120 0.97 -13.72 -4.35
N ILE A 121 1.42 -14.92 -4.67
CA ILE A 121 1.34 -15.47 -6.04
C ILE A 121 -0.11 -15.64 -6.47
N ASP A 122 -0.99 -16.13 -5.58
CA ASP A 122 -2.41 -16.31 -5.91
C ASP A 122 -3.07 -14.96 -6.24
N GLN A 123 -2.80 -13.92 -5.44
CA GLN A 123 -3.30 -12.55 -5.69
C GLN A 123 -2.77 -11.96 -7.01
N LEU A 124 -1.50 -12.19 -7.33
CA LEU A 124 -0.88 -11.73 -8.57
C LEU A 124 -1.42 -12.50 -9.78
N ALA A 125 -1.69 -13.80 -9.64
CA ALA A 125 -2.28 -14.62 -10.68
C ALA A 125 -3.70 -14.13 -11.01
N GLU A 126 -4.51 -13.87 -9.97
CA GLU A 126 -5.86 -13.32 -10.13
C GLU A 126 -5.83 -11.97 -10.86
N LEU A 127 -4.97 -11.04 -10.42
CA LEU A 127 -4.74 -9.75 -11.09
C LEU A 127 -4.33 -9.92 -12.56
N ALA A 128 -3.46 -10.88 -12.87
CA ALA A 128 -3.01 -11.16 -14.24
C ALA A 128 -4.10 -11.79 -15.12
N THR A 129 -5.07 -12.48 -14.53
CA THR A 129 -6.22 -13.04 -15.26
C THR A 129 -7.38 -12.05 -15.43
N SER A 130 -7.33 -10.90 -14.77
CA SER A 130 -8.32 -9.83 -14.96
C SER A 130 -8.29 -9.33 -16.41
N GLU A 131 -9.46 -9.25 -17.05
CA GLU A 131 -9.59 -8.78 -18.44
C GLU A 131 -9.20 -7.30 -18.60
N SER A 132 -9.21 -6.54 -17.51
CA SER A 132 -8.74 -5.16 -17.44
C SER A 132 -7.81 -5.00 -16.23
N PHE A 133 -6.63 -4.44 -16.48
CA PHE A 133 -5.89 -3.80 -15.40
C PHE A 133 -6.73 -2.59 -14.93
N PRO A 134 -6.90 -2.37 -13.62
CA PRO A 134 -7.76 -1.32 -13.08
C PRO A 134 -7.59 0.03 -13.77
#